data_AF-A0A662ANS0-F1
#
_entry.id   AF-A0A662ANS0-F1
#
_cell.length_a   1.000
_cell.length_b   1.000
_cell.length_c   1.000
_cell.angle_alpha   90.00
_cell.angle_beta   90.00
_cell.angle_gamma   90.00
#
_symmetry.space_group_name_H-M   'P 1'
#
loop_
_entity.id
_entity.type
_entity.pdbx_description
1 polymer ?
#
loop_
_entity_poly.entity_id
_entity_poly.type
_entity_poly.pdbx_seq_one_letter_code
_entity_poly.pdbx_strand_id
1 'polypeptide(L)'
;MKNKLAQLTSYLLILGLIVSFTSCGDSPENTDETITEISTNTDTISQAEQPAEEWVSLFDGKTSTGWRGYGKETFPESGWTIEDGVLKVHASGKGEAGGGGDIITVNKYKNFELSLEWKVSEGGNSGIFYLTQEKPDQSIWKSSPEMQILYNETHPDGKLGV
;
A
#
# COMPACT_ATOMS: atom_id res chain seq x y z
N MET A 1 -54.01 11.55 -3.51
CA MET A 1 -53.56 10.20 -3.91
C MET A 1 -52.06 10.07 -3.68
N LYS A 2 -51.66 9.10 -2.84
CA LYS A 2 -50.31 8.51 -2.65
C LYS A 2 -49.29 9.38 -1.90
N ASN A 3 -49.30 9.38 -0.56
CA ASN A 3 -48.67 8.42 0.38
C ASN A 3 -47.17 8.67 0.58
N LYS A 4 -46.82 9.47 1.58
CA LYS A 4 -45.51 9.41 2.27
C LYS A 4 -45.71 8.64 3.57
N LEU A 5 -45.31 7.37 3.57
CA LEU A 5 -45.29 6.52 4.76
C LEU A 5 -43.89 5.89 4.84
N ALA A 6 -43.03 6.43 5.69
CA ALA A 6 -41.80 5.81 6.15
C ALA A 6 -41.59 6.29 7.59
N GLN A 7 -42.15 5.52 8.53
CA GLN A 7 -41.42 4.75 9.54
C GLN A 7 -40.76 5.60 10.61
N LEU A 8 -41.43 5.70 11.76
CA LEU A 8 -40.80 6.02 13.03
C LEU A 8 -41.57 5.31 14.15
N THR A 9 -41.03 4.19 14.64
CA THR A 9 -41.50 3.54 15.87
C THR A 9 -40.29 3.27 16.77
N SER A 10 -40.19 4.05 17.84
CA SER A 10 -39.37 3.76 19.02
C SER A 10 -40.04 2.68 19.87
N TYR A 11 -39.28 1.67 20.32
CA TYR A 11 -39.44 0.92 21.57
C TYR A 11 -38.11 0.18 21.80
N LEU A 12 -37.26 0.55 22.77
CA LEU A 12 -37.27 0.26 24.22
C LEU A 12 -36.39 -0.96 24.57
N LEU A 13 -35.47 -0.73 25.52
CA LEU A 13 -34.60 -1.69 26.20
C LEU A 13 -35.33 -2.97 26.63
N ILE A 14 -34.68 -4.15 26.46
CA ILE A 14 -34.77 -5.27 27.40
C ILE A 14 -33.38 -5.90 27.61
N LEU A 15 -33.11 -6.16 28.89
CA LEU A 15 -31.94 -6.75 29.54
C LEU A 15 -31.53 -8.13 28.99
N GLY A 16 -30.29 -8.51 29.32
CA GLY A 16 -29.60 -9.68 28.78
C GLY A 16 -30.02 -11.06 29.31
N LEU A 17 -29.32 -12.07 28.80
CA LEU A 17 -29.05 -13.31 29.52
C LEU A 17 -27.78 -13.94 28.93
N ILE A 18 -26.74 -14.04 29.75
CA ILE A 18 -25.53 -14.84 29.50
C ILE A 18 -25.91 -16.29 29.77
N VAL A 19 -25.65 -17.19 28.82
CA VAL A 19 -25.72 -18.64 29.04
C VAL A 19 -24.38 -19.25 28.64
N SER A 20 -23.56 -19.49 29.65
CA SER A 20 -22.33 -20.28 29.54
C SER A 20 -22.69 -21.76 29.55
N PHE A 21 -22.31 -22.50 28.52
CA PHE A 21 -22.35 -23.97 28.54
C PHE A 21 -21.01 -24.50 29.03
N THR A 22 -20.90 -24.72 30.34
CA THR A 22 -19.89 -25.61 30.92
C THR A 22 -20.45 -27.02 30.93
N SER A 23 -19.87 -27.89 30.10
CA SER A 23 -20.14 -29.33 30.14
C SER A 23 -19.21 -29.98 31.17
N CYS A 24 -19.80 -30.53 32.24
CA CYS A 24 -19.16 -31.48 33.14
C CYS A 24 -19.57 -32.90 32.73
N GLY A 25 -18.60 -33.80 32.75
CA GLY A 25 -18.77 -35.25 32.72
C GLY A 25 -17.69 -35.89 33.60
N ASP A 26 -18.09 -36.89 34.37
CA ASP A 26 -17.60 -37.32 35.68
C ASP A 26 -16.16 -37.84 35.85
N SER A 27 -15.73 -37.75 37.12
CA SER A 27 -14.55 -38.29 37.82
C SER A 27 -14.52 -39.85 37.84
N PRO A 28 -13.38 -40.52 38.12
CA PRO A 28 -12.81 -40.55 39.47
C PRO A 28 -11.29 -40.32 39.56
N GLU A 29 -10.92 -39.65 40.65
CA GLU A 29 -9.58 -39.42 41.18
C GLU A 29 -9.02 -40.68 41.86
N ASN A 30 -7.79 -41.08 41.52
CA ASN A 30 -6.80 -41.48 42.53
C ASN A 30 -5.36 -41.36 42.02
N THR A 31 -4.54 -40.77 42.88
CA THR A 31 -3.13 -40.38 42.82
C THR A 31 -2.16 -41.48 42.39
N ASP A 32 -1.11 -41.13 41.63
CA ASP A 32 0.26 -40.98 42.14
C ASP A 32 1.22 -40.56 41.00
N GLU A 33 2.04 -39.56 41.25
CA GLU A 33 3.05 -39.06 40.32
C GLU A 33 4.28 -39.96 40.39
N THR A 34 4.82 -40.35 39.24
CA THR A 34 6.25 -40.70 39.15
C THR A 34 6.81 -40.19 37.84
N ILE A 35 7.46 -39.04 37.92
CA ILE A 35 8.21 -38.38 36.85
C ILE A 35 9.32 -39.32 36.38
N THR A 36 9.30 -39.68 35.10
CA THR A 36 10.48 -40.24 34.43
C THR A 36 10.98 -39.20 33.43
N GLU A 37 12.09 -38.55 33.76
CA GLU A 37 12.81 -37.67 32.85
C GLU A 37 13.20 -38.42 31.58
N ILE A 38 12.87 -37.86 30.41
CA ILE A 38 13.55 -38.21 29.17
C ILE A 38 14.18 -36.95 28.60
N SER A 39 15.50 -37.01 28.61
CA SER A 39 16.47 -36.04 28.16
C SER A 39 16.28 -35.62 26.68
N THR A 40 16.31 -34.30 26.52
CA THR A 40 16.76 -33.49 25.38
C THR A 40 17.41 -34.24 24.21
N ASN A 41 16.80 -34.14 23.04
CA ASN A 41 17.55 -33.98 21.79
C ASN A 41 17.01 -32.76 21.05
N THR A 42 17.83 -31.72 21.14
CA THR A 42 17.80 -30.43 20.45
C THR A 42 17.75 -30.56 18.93
N ASP A 43 16.87 -29.75 18.34
CA ASP A 43 17.15 -28.84 17.23
C ASP A 43 17.85 -29.39 15.98
N THR A 44 17.03 -29.89 15.05
CA THR A 44 17.22 -29.59 13.63
C THR A 44 15.86 -29.34 12.99
N ILE A 45 15.31 -28.14 13.23
CA ILE A 45 14.34 -27.56 12.29
C ILE A 45 15.18 -27.22 11.05
N SER A 46 15.07 -28.07 10.04
CA SER A 46 15.56 -27.80 8.68
C SER A 46 15.04 -26.43 8.25
N GLN A 47 15.89 -25.42 8.31
CA GLN A 47 15.65 -24.12 7.69
C GLN A 47 15.61 -24.38 6.19
N ALA A 48 14.40 -24.57 5.65
CA ALA A 48 14.20 -24.57 4.22
C ALA A 48 14.71 -23.21 3.71
N GLU A 49 15.79 -23.23 2.93
CA GLU A 49 16.27 -22.06 2.21
C GLU A 49 15.07 -21.46 1.48
N GLN A 50 14.64 -20.29 1.94
CA GLN A 50 13.65 -19.51 1.21
C GLN A 50 14.26 -19.21 -0.15
N PRO A 51 13.54 -19.41 -1.27
CA PRO A 51 14.04 -19.03 -2.57
C PRO A 51 14.46 -17.55 -2.51
N ALA A 52 15.63 -17.25 -3.06
CA ALA A 52 16.13 -15.87 -3.12
C ALA A 52 15.05 -14.98 -3.75
N GLU A 53 14.76 -13.85 -3.11
CA GLU A 53 13.78 -12.88 -3.61
C GLU A 53 14.24 -12.34 -4.97
N GLU A 54 13.48 -12.64 -6.02
CA GLU A 54 13.80 -12.20 -7.37
C GLU A 54 13.23 -10.78 -7.59
N TRP A 55 14.13 -9.79 -7.64
CA TRP A 55 13.79 -8.42 -7.97
C TRP A 55 13.39 -8.29 -9.44
N VAL A 56 12.24 -7.66 -9.70
CA VAL A 56 11.80 -7.31 -11.06
C VAL A 56 12.14 -5.87 -11.35
N SER A 57 12.95 -5.61 -12.38
CA SER A 57 13.21 -4.24 -12.82
C SER A 57 11.96 -3.62 -13.45
N LEU A 58 11.56 -2.46 -12.92
CA LEU A 58 10.46 -1.66 -13.49
C LEU A 58 10.93 -0.71 -14.59
N PHE A 59 12.24 -0.48 -14.73
CA PHE A 59 12.81 0.44 -15.71
C PHE A 59 14.13 -0.10 -16.27
N ASP A 60 14.24 -0.17 -17.59
CA ASP A 60 15.40 -0.71 -18.30
C ASP A 60 16.51 0.33 -18.54
N GLY A 61 16.31 1.58 -18.11
CA GLY A 61 17.21 2.71 -18.35
C GLY A 61 17.12 3.32 -19.75
N LYS A 62 16.21 2.84 -20.62
CA LYS A 62 16.25 3.16 -22.06
C LYS A 62 14.89 3.46 -22.65
N THR A 63 13.84 2.78 -22.20
CA THR A 63 12.50 2.84 -22.78
C THR A 63 11.46 3.07 -21.69
N SER A 64 10.30 3.59 -22.10
CA SER A 64 9.13 3.70 -21.23
C SER A 64 8.34 2.38 -21.15
N THR A 65 8.95 1.26 -21.55
CA THR A 65 8.27 -0.05 -21.53
C THR A 65 7.84 -0.37 -20.10
N GLY A 66 6.59 -0.79 -19.94
CA GLY A 66 6.00 -1.05 -18.63
C GLY A 66 5.40 0.18 -17.95
N TRP A 67 5.49 1.37 -18.57
CA TRP A 67 4.91 2.61 -18.05
C TRP A 67 3.87 3.22 -19.00
N ARG A 68 2.86 3.86 -18.43
CA ARG A 68 1.87 4.68 -19.14
C ARG A 68 1.45 5.88 -18.29
N GLY A 69 0.78 6.85 -18.89
CA GLY A 69 0.20 7.95 -18.11
C GLY A 69 -0.98 7.48 -17.25
N TYR A 70 -1.15 8.07 -16.07
CA TYR A 70 -2.34 7.88 -15.25
C TYR A 70 -3.59 8.33 -16.03
N GLY A 71 -4.58 7.45 -16.16
CA GLY A 71 -5.78 7.66 -16.98
C GLY A 71 -5.53 7.59 -18.50
N LYS A 72 -4.36 7.11 -18.94
CA LYS A 72 -3.99 7.01 -20.37
C LYS A 72 -3.58 5.59 -20.74
N GLU A 73 -3.77 5.25 -22.02
CA GLU A 73 -3.38 3.96 -22.59
C GLU A 73 -1.87 3.87 -22.87
N THR A 74 -1.22 5.01 -23.09
CA THR A 74 0.19 5.09 -23.49
C THR A 74 0.99 6.02 -22.59
N PHE A 75 2.32 5.92 -22.70
CA PHE A 75 3.23 6.86 -22.06
C PHE A 75 3.05 8.29 -22.63
N PRO A 76 3.16 9.37 -21.82
CA PRO A 76 2.98 10.73 -22.31
C PRO A 76 3.96 11.09 -23.43
N GLU A 77 3.47 11.73 -24.49
CA GLU A 77 4.31 12.22 -25.61
C GLU A 77 5.19 13.42 -25.22
N SER A 78 4.87 14.09 -24.10
CA SER A 78 5.61 15.24 -23.59
C SER A 78 5.60 15.29 -22.07
N GLY A 79 6.49 16.09 -21.49
CA GLY A 79 6.60 16.29 -20.05
C GLY A 79 7.38 15.21 -19.30
N TRP A 80 7.77 14.13 -19.99
CA TRP A 80 8.71 13.13 -19.50
C TRP A 80 9.78 12.84 -20.57
N THR A 81 11.00 12.60 -20.13
CA THR A 81 12.12 12.15 -20.96
C THR A 81 12.86 11.00 -20.32
N ILE A 82 13.58 10.24 -21.14
CA ILE A 82 14.58 9.29 -20.69
C ILE A 82 15.92 9.80 -21.19
N GLU A 83 16.78 10.23 -20.26
CA GLU A 83 18.13 10.74 -20.54
C GLU A 83 19.11 10.15 -19.54
N ASP A 84 20.30 9.75 -20.00
CA ASP A 84 21.38 9.21 -19.16
C ASP A 84 20.97 8.06 -18.22
N GLY A 85 20.04 7.21 -18.66
CA GLY A 85 19.56 6.10 -17.84
C GLY A 85 18.53 6.48 -16.78
N VAL A 86 17.96 7.69 -16.85
CA VAL A 86 17.04 8.25 -15.85
C VAL A 86 15.71 8.63 -16.49
N LEU A 87 14.61 8.30 -15.81
CA LEU A 87 13.27 8.76 -16.15
C LEU A 87 13.02 10.13 -15.50
N LYS A 88 12.92 11.19 -16.30
CA LYS A 88 12.87 12.58 -15.84
C LYS A 88 11.56 13.25 -16.19
N VAL A 89 10.91 13.84 -15.19
CA VAL A 89 9.76 14.74 -15.38
C VAL A 89 10.22 16.17 -15.66
N HIS A 90 9.57 16.84 -16.60
CA HIS A 90 9.79 18.25 -16.86
C HIS A 90 8.81 19.11 -16.05
N ALA A 91 9.36 20.13 -15.39
CA ALA A 91 8.57 21.12 -14.68
C ALA A 91 7.54 21.77 -15.61
N SER A 92 6.27 21.77 -15.20
CA SER A 92 5.21 22.53 -15.88
C SER A 92 5.19 24.00 -15.47
N GLY A 93 5.81 24.34 -14.33
CA GLY A 93 5.65 25.62 -13.65
C GLY A 93 4.27 25.83 -13.01
N LYS A 94 3.42 24.79 -12.98
CA LYS A 94 2.02 24.87 -12.51
C LYS A 94 1.78 24.16 -11.17
N GLY A 95 2.84 23.75 -10.49
CA GLY A 95 2.78 23.03 -9.22
C GLY A 95 2.47 21.55 -9.41
N GLU A 96 1.20 21.22 -9.62
CA GLU A 96 0.74 19.83 -9.77
C GLU A 96 1.04 19.28 -11.16
N ALA A 97 1.27 17.96 -11.21
CA ALA A 97 1.35 17.13 -12.42
C ALA A 97 2.07 17.85 -13.57
N GLY A 98 3.39 17.63 -13.69
CA GLY A 98 4.24 18.19 -14.75
C GLY A 98 3.60 18.08 -16.15
N GLY A 99 4.22 18.67 -17.18
CA GLY A 99 3.54 18.86 -18.49
C GLY A 99 2.89 17.60 -19.11
N GLY A 100 3.33 16.40 -18.74
CA GLY A 100 2.82 15.10 -19.21
C GLY A 100 1.78 14.41 -18.32
N GLY A 101 1.59 14.88 -17.08
CA GLY A 101 0.83 14.20 -16.03
C GLY A 101 1.64 13.13 -15.28
N ASP A 102 0.99 12.47 -14.33
CA ASP A 102 1.57 11.35 -13.58
C ASP A 102 1.70 10.10 -14.47
N ILE A 103 2.67 9.24 -14.17
CA ILE A 103 2.87 7.95 -14.83
C ILE A 103 2.69 6.81 -13.84
N ILE A 104 2.24 5.67 -14.33
CA ILE A 104 2.01 4.46 -13.56
C ILE A 104 2.55 3.25 -14.31
N THR A 105 2.86 2.19 -13.57
CA THR A 105 3.17 0.89 -14.16
C THR A 105 1.94 0.34 -14.88
N VAL A 106 2.16 -0.36 -15.99
CA VAL A 106 1.08 -1.11 -16.69
C VAL A 106 0.55 -2.23 -15.79
N ASN A 107 1.46 -2.88 -15.05
CA ASN A 107 1.13 -3.95 -14.11
C ASN A 107 0.66 -3.41 -12.76
N LYS A 108 -0.17 -4.19 -12.06
CA LYS A 108 -0.62 -3.92 -10.69
C LYS A 108 0.09 -4.83 -9.71
N TYR A 109 0.49 -4.26 -8.57
CA TYR A 109 1.17 -4.98 -7.49
C TYR A 109 0.31 -4.93 -6.22
N LYS A 110 0.34 -6.01 -5.44
CA LYS A 110 -0.44 -6.12 -4.19
C LYS A 110 0.47 -6.05 -2.96
N ASN A 111 1.27 -7.10 -2.78
CA ASN A 111 2.33 -7.14 -1.78
C ASN A 111 3.64 -7.01 -2.55
N PHE A 112 4.46 -6.03 -2.20
CA PHE A 112 5.72 -5.77 -2.89
C PHE A 112 6.67 -5.04 -1.96
N GLU A 113 7.97 -5.16 -2.24
CA GLU A 113 9.00 -4.22 -1.82
C GLU A 113 9.41 -3.39 -3.05
N LEU A 114 9.57 -2.08 -2.87
CA LEU A 114 9.96 -1.16 -3.94
C LEU A 114 11.30 -0.52 -3.57
N SER A 115 12.28 -0.70 -4.45
CA SER A 115 13.59 -0.04 -4.36
C SER A 115 13.77 0.87 -5.58
N LEU A 116 14.14 2.13 -5.32
CA LEU A 116 14.44 3.12 -6.34
C LEU A 116 15.33 4.22 -5.75
N GLU A 117 15.98 4.96 -6.65
CA GLU A 117 16.66 6.22 -6.33
C GLU A 117 15.88 7.39 -6.95
N TRP A 118 15.92 8.54 -6.28
CA TRP A 118 15.30 9.76 -6.77
C TRP A 118 16.21 10.96 -6.56
N LYS A 119 16.01 11.99 -7.38
CA LYS A 119 16.66 13.30 -7.25
C LYS A 119 15.65 14.39 -7.57
N VAL A 120 15.67 15.46 -6.80
CA VAL A 120 14.77 16.61 -6.98
C VAL A 120 15.58 17.86 -7.28
N SER A 121 15.05 18.74 -8.12
CA SER A 121 15.64 20.07 -8.36
C SER A 121 15.39 20.99 -7.17
N GLU A 122 16.14 22.08 -7.07
CA GLU A 122 15.82 23.15 -6.12
C GLU A 122 14.37 23.60 -6.26
N GLY A 123 13.64 23.66 -5.13
CA GLY A 123 12.22 23.98 -5.10
C GLY A 123 11.31 22.98 -5.82
N GLY A 124 11.80 21.78 -6.16
CA GLY A 124 11.00 20.75 -6.79
C GLY A 124 10.08 20.01 -5.81
N ASN A 125 8.97 19.49 -6.35
CA ASN A 125 7.95 18.71 -5.65
C ASN A 125 7.50 17.56 -6.57
N SER A 126 7.47 16.35 -6.04
CA SER A 126 7.05 15.14 -6.73
C SER A 126 6.61 14.10 -5.70
N GLY A 127 6.28 12.90 -6.14
CA GLY A 127 5.82 11.84 -5.26
C GLY A 127 5.92 10.47 -5.89
N ILE A 128 6.06 9.46 -5.02
CA ILE A 128 5.95 8.06 -5.40
C ILE A 128 4.62 7.56 -4.88
N PHE A 129 3.69 7.34 -5.82
CA PHE A 129 2.39 6.77 -5.52
C PHE A 129 2.44 5.24 -5.55
N TYR A 130 1.70 4.63 -4.64
CA TYR A 130 1.55 3.18 -4.58
C TYR A 130 0.10 2.77 -4.30
N LEU A 131 -0.22 1.51 -4.61
CA LEU A 131 -1.58 0.96 -4.51
C LEU A 131 -2.64 1.78 -5.27
N THR A 132 -2.21 2.44 -6.34
CA THR A 132 -3.03 3.37 -7.13
C THR A 132 -4.24 2.71 -7.76
N GLN A 133 -5.37 3.40 -7.65
CA GLN A 133 -6.58 3.09 -8.41
C GLN A 133 -6.94 4.27 -9.31
N GLU A 134 -6.99 4.03 -10.61
CA GLU A 134 -7.52 5.04 -11.53
C GLU A 134 -8.99 5.31 -11.24
N LYS A 135 -9.31 6.58 -10.99
CA LYS A 135 -10.68 7.08 -10.84
C LYS A 135 -10.92 8.11 -11.95
N PRO A 136 -12.00 7.98 -12.74
CA PRO A 136 -12.33 8.97 -13.76
C PRO A 136 -12.37 10.38 -13.17
N ASP A 137 -11.74 11.33 -13.87
CA ASP A 137 -11.72 12.76 -13.52
C ASP A 137 -11.16 13.10 -12.13
N GLN A 138 -10.29 12.26 -11.58
CA GLN A 138 -9.63 12.49 -10.29
C GLN A 138 -8.12 12.35 -10.41
N SER A 139 -7.38 13.26 -9.80
CA SER A 139 -5.92 13.17 -9.65
C SER A 139 -5.50 11.92 -8.86
N ILE A 140 -4.32 11.39 -9.15
CA ILE A 140 -3.79 10.15 -8.56
C ILE A 140 -3.75 10.15 -7.03
N TRP A 141 -3.45 11.29 -6.42
CA TRP A 141 -3.32 11.47 -4.96
C TRP A 141 -4.64 11.26 -4.20
N LYS A 142 -5.79 11.27 -4.88
CA LYS A 142 -7.10 11.00 -4.25
C LYS A 142 -7.35 9.54 -3.95
N SER A 143 -6.61 8.64 -4.59
CA SER A 143 -6.83 7.19 -4.51
C SER A 143 -5.57 6.40 -4.20
N SER A 144 -4.45 7.09 -3.96
CA SER A 144 -3.13 6.48 -3.81
C SER A 144 -2.43 7.12 -2.62
N PRO A 145 -1.97 6.32 -1.64
CA PRO A 145 -0.92 6.76 -0.73
C PRO A 145 0.32 7.26 -1.50
N GLU A 146 1.03 8.21 -0.90
CA GLU A 146 2.17 8.90 -1.51
C GLU A 146 3.36 8.90 -0.55
N MET A 147 4.54 8.53 -1.05
CA MET A 147 5.80 8.89 -0.43
C MET A 147 6.31 10.19 -1.09
N GLN A 148 6.33 11.26 -0.31
CA GLN A 148 6.65 12.60 -0.77
C GLN A 148 8.13 12.73 -1.21
N ILE A 149 8.36 13.41 -2.35
CA ILE A 149 9.69 13.82 -2.81
C ILE A 149 9.71 15.35 -2.90
N LEU A 150 10.40 15.99 -1.96
CA LEU A 150 10.39 17.44 -1.84
C LEU A 150 11.79 18.01 -1.64
N TYR A 151 12.06 19.14 -2.28
CA TYR A 151 13.19 19.97 -1.90
C TYR A 151 12.85 20.81 -0.66
N ASN A 152 13.05 20.20 0.51
CA ASN A 152 12.56 20.71 1.79
C ASN A 152 13.05 22.12 2.17
N GLU A 153 14.22 22.54 1.71
CA GLU A 153 14.82 23.81 2.15
C GLU A 153 14.06 25.03 1.61
N THR A 154 13.61 24.96 0.35
CA THR A 154 13.03 26.13 -0.35
C THR A 154 11.60 25.92 -0.82
N HIS A 155 11.10 24.68 -0.90
CA HIS A 155 9.71 24.45 -1.25
C HIS A 155 8.78 24.94 -0.11
N PRO A 156 7.71 25.72 -0.39
CA PRO A 156 6.79 26.21 0.64
C PRO A 156 6.25 25.12 1.57
N ASP A 157 5.93 23.95 1.02
CA ASP A 157 5.38 22.80 1.77
C ASP A 157 6.38 22.17 2.75
N GLY A 158 7.70 22.36 2.55
CA GLY A 158 8.72 21.80 3.44
C GLY A 158 8.64 22.35 4.87
N LYS A 159 8.02 23.51 5.05
CA LYS A 159 7.79 24.14 6.36
C LYS A 159 6.49 23.71 7.03
N LEU A 160 5.59 23.09 6.28
CA LEU A 160 4.24 22.74 6.76
C LEU A 160 4.18 21.37 7.43
N GLY A 161 5.25 20.56 7.31
CA GLY A 161 5.24 19.19 7.77
C GLY A 161 4.30 18.37 6.90
N VAL A 162 4.81 17.95 5.75
CA VAL A 162 4.21 16.89 4.92
C VAL A 162 4.50 15.53 5.52
#